data_AF-A0A842P048-F1
#
_entry.id   AF-A0A842P048-F1
#
_cell.length_a   1.000
_cell.length_b   1.000
_cell.length_c   1.000
_cell.angle_alpha   90.00
_cell.angle_beta   90.00
_cell.angle_gamma   90.00
#
_symmetry.space_group_name_H-M   'P 1'
#
loop_
_entity.id
_entity.type
_entity.pdbx_description
1 polymer ?
#
loop_
_entity_poly.entity_id
_entity_poly.type
_entity_poly.pdbx_seq_one_letter_code
_entity_poly.pdbx_strand_id
1 'polypeptide(L)' 'MAKIPMVDDTPPETLQCTTCLLPMQYQTIKDDKFLWQCFKCGKQYLISKHIGDSMEESWSPPR' A
#
# COMPACT_ATOMS: atom_id res chain seq x y z
N MET A 1 12.80 22.14 21.72
CA MET A 1 12.74 20.74 21.26
C MET A 1 11.45 20.53 20.49
N ALA A 2 11.51 20.23 19.19
CA ALA A 2 10.33 19.87 18.40
C ALA A 2 10.04 18.39 18.64
N LYS A 3 8.96 18.09 19.38
CA LYS A 3 8.48 16.72 19.59
C LYS A 3 7.68 16.34 18.36
N ILE A 4 8.32 15.64 17.43
CA ILE A 4 7.67 15.05 16.26
C ILE A 4 6.66 14.03 16.80
N PRO A 5 5.33 14.19 16.58
CA PRO A 5 4.38 13.18 16.98
C PRO A 5 4.70 11.93 16.18
N MET A 6 4.95 10.85 16.91
CA MET A 6 5.11 9.50 16.36
C MET A 6 3.87 9.21 15.53
N VAL A 7 4.10 8.88 14.25
CA VAL A 7 3.09 8.41 13.31
C VAL A 7 2.25 7.36 14.04
N ASP A 8 0.94 7.62 14.13
CA ASP A 8 -0.02 6.78 14.83
C ASP A 8 0.14 5.30 14.46
N ASP A 9 0.08 4.42 15.46
CA ASP A 9 -0.02 2.95 15.39
C ASP A 9 -1.34 2.46 14.76
N THR A 10 -2.02 3.33 14.00
CA THR A 10 -3.18 2.97 13.19
C THR A 10 -2.64 2.34 11.91
N PRO A 11 -3.06 1.11 11.51
CA PRO A 11 -2.75 0.62 10.17
C PRO A 11 -3.15 1.72 9.19
N PRO A 12 -2.30 2.13 8.22
CA PRO A 12 -2.59 3.29 7.41
C PRO A 12 -3.92 3.02 6.69
N GLU A 13 -4.98 3.65 7.18
CA GLU A 13 -6.34 3.52 6.64
C GLU A 13 -6.36 3.95 5.16
N THR A 14 -5.32 4.67 4.75
CA THR A 14 -5.02 5.10 3.40
C THR A 14 -3.59 4.70 3.01
N LEU A 15 -3.45 3.67 2.18
CA LEU A 15 -2.17 3.32 1.57
C LEU A 15 -1.76 4.42 0.59
N GLN A 16 -0.56 4.99 0.74
CA GLN A 16 -0.08 6.05 -0.16
C GLN A 16 0.91 5.51 -1.21
N CYS A 17 0.77 6.01 -2.44
CA CYS A 17 1.72 5.74 -3.49
C CYS A 17 3.01 6.53 -3.24
N THR A 18 4.14 5.84 -3.09
CA THR A 18 5.44 6.48 -2.84
C THR A 18 5.96 7.31 -4.01
N THR A 19 5.40 7.13 -5.20
CA THR A 19 5.78 7.90 -6.40
C THR A 19 4.94 9.15 -6.57
N CYS A 20 3.63 9.08 -6.34
CA CYS A 20 2.73 10.21 -6.56
C CYS A 20 2.41 10.99 -5.28
N LEU A 21 2.72 10.43 -4.11
CA LEU A 21 2.29 10.93 -2.80
C LEU A 21 0.77 11.12 -2.72
N LEU A 22 0.04 10.25 -3.42
CA LEU A 22 -1.42 10.23 -3.50
C LEU A 22 -1.97 8.96 -2.86
N PRO A 23 -3.19 9.00 -2.29
CA PRO A 23 -3.84 7.80 -1.78
C PRO A 23 -4.07 6.79 -2.90
N MET A 24 -3.86 5.52 -2.57
CA MET A 24 -4.14 4.39 -3.42
C MET A 24 -5.55 3.88 -3.15
N GLN A 25 -6.16 3.31 -4.18
CA GLN A 25 -7.51 2.78 -4.12
C GLN A 25 -7.46 1.27 -4.04
N TYR A 26 -8.18 0.70 -3.08
CA TYR A 26 -8.42 -0.74 -3.02
C TYR A 26 -9.16 -1.21 -4.29
N GLN A 27 -8.65 -2.27 -4.90
CA GLN A 27 -9.24 -2.86 -6.11
C GLN A 27 -10.01 -4.13 -5.77
N THR A 28 -9.31 -5.14 -5.25
CA THR A 28 -9.87 -6.47 -4.97
C THR A 28 -8.95 -7.24 -4.02
N ILE A 29 -9.37 -8.41 -3.55
CA ILE A 29 -8.50 -9.39 -2.89
C ILE A 29 -8.02 -10.39 -3.94
N LYS A 30 -6.73 -10.69 -3.92
CA LYS A 30 -6.09 -11.68 -4.78
C LYS A 30 -5.14 -12.53 -3.92
N ASP A 31 -5.34 -13.85 -3.91
CA ASP A 31 -4.50 -14.79 -3.14
C ASP A 31 -4.36 -14.39 -1.65
N ASP A 32 -5.48 -14.06 -0.98
CA ASP A 32 -5.55 -13.58 0.41
C ASP A 32 -4.78 -12.27 0.71
N LYS A 33 -4.39 -11.54 -0.34
CA LYS A 33 -3.75 -10.22 -0.27
C LYS A 33 -4.69 -9.15 -0.83
N PHE A 34 -4.75 -8.00 -0.18
CA PHE A 34 -5.46 -6.82 -0.68
C PHE A 34 -4.63 -6.17 -1.79
N LEU A 35 -5.20 -6.07 -2.99
CA LEU A 35 -4.63 -5.33 -4.10
C LEU A 35 -5.05 -3.87 -4.01
N TRP A 36 -4.06 -2.99 -3.90
CA TRP A 36 -4.21 -1.55 -3.95
C TRP A 36 -3.54 -1.00 -5.20
N GLN A 37 -4.15 -0.01 -5.84
CA GLN A 37 -3.59 0.61 -7.04
C GLN A 37 -3.64 2.14 -6.96
N CYS A 38 -2.56 2.79 -7.40
CA CYS A 38 -2.52 4.24 -7.57
C CYS A 38 -3.25 4.61 -8.85
N PHE A 39 -4.30 5.42 -8.75
CA PHE A 39 -5.08 5.85 -9.93
C PHE A 39 -4.28 6.68 -10.93
N LYS A 40 -3.22 7.38 -10.46
CA LYS A 40 -2.45 8.30 -11.30
C LYS A 40 -1.36 7.61 -12.12
N CYS A 41 -0.61 6.69 -11.51
CA CYS A 41 0.54 6.05 -12.16
C CYS A 41 0.38 4.53 -12.36
N GLY A 42 -0.69 3.93 -11.86
CA GLY A 42 -0.97 2.50 -12.02
C GLY A 42 -0.16 1.57 -11.11
N LYS A 43 0.77 2.09 -10.29
CA LYS A 43 1.54 1.31 -9.29
C LYS A 43 0.61 0.49 -8.40
N GLN A 44 0.98 -0.75 -8.12
CA GLN A 44 0.18 -1.71 -7.35
C GLN A 44 0.92 -2.16 -6.09
N TYR A 45 0.17 -2.43 -5.02
CA TYR A 45 0.67 -3.08 -3.81
C TYR A 45 -0.24 -4.23 -3.43
N LEU A 46 0.36 -5.34 -3.00
CA LEU A 46 -0.34 -6.50 -2.46
C LEU A 46 -0.02 -6.60 -0.97
N ILE A 47 -1.05 -6.39 -0.14
CA ILE A 47 -0.90 -6.39 1.32
C ILE A 47 -1.58 -7.65 1.86
N SER A 48 -0.79 -8.52 2.48
CA SER A 48 -1.27 -9.70 3.21
C SER A 48 -2.23 -9.29 4.33
N LYS A 49 -3.33 -10.03 4.45
CA LYS A 49 -4.33 -9.84 5.50
C LYS A 49 -3.83 -10.29 6.89
N HIS A 50 -2.74 -11.07 6.91
CA HIS A 50 -2.08 -11.54 8.12
C HIS A 50 -0.94 -10.61 8.54
N ILE A 51 -1.10 -9.93 9.68
CA ILE A 51 -0.06 -9.13 10.35
C ILE A 51 1.03 -10.10 10.82
N GLY A 52 1.97 -10.44 9.95
CA GLY A 52 3.02 -11.42 10.20
C GLY A 52 3.66 -11.96 8.92
N ASP A 53 2.98 -11.85 7.79
CA ASP A 53 3.49 -12.29 6.50
C ASP A 53 3.88 -11.06 5.66
N SER A 54 5.16 -10.97 5.32
CA SER A 54 5.85 -9.80 4.74
C SER A 54 5.10 -9.16 3.55
N MET A 55 5.15 -7.83 3.43
CA MET A 55 4.67 -7.13 2.22
C MET A 55 5.46 -7.64 1.00
N GLU A 56 4.76 -8.22 0.02
CA GLU A 56 5.39 -8.71 -1.22
C GLU A 56 5.06 -7.75 -2.37
N GLU A 57 6.07 -6.99 -2.80
CA GLU A 57 5.99 -6.12 -3.96
C GLU A 57 6.14 -6.96 -5.24
N SER A 58 5.04 -7.16 -5.97
CA SER A 58 5.07 -7.82 -7.29
C SER A 58 4.92 -6.79 -8.40
N TRP A 59 5.93 -6.70 -9.27
CA TRP A 59 5.90 -5.89 -10.49
C TRP A 59 5.68 -6.79 -11.70
N SER A 60 4.63 -6.52 -12.48
CA SER A 60 4.50 -7.10 -13.82
C SER A 60 5.28 -6.24 -14.81
N PRO A 61 6.19 -6.81 -15.64
CA PRO A 61 6.87 -6.05 -16.66
C PRO A 61 5.88 -5.56 -17.74
N PRO A 62 6.12 -4.39 -18.35
CA PRO A 62 5.28 -3.89 -19.45
C PRO A 62 5.38 -4.85 -20.65
N ARG A 63 4.23 -5.16 -21.28
CA ARG A 63 4.17 -5.83 -22.58
C ARG A 63 4.51 -4.88 -23.71
#